data_AF-A0A257PAZ9-F1
#
_entry.id   AF-A0A257PAZ9-F1
#
_cell.length_a   1.000
_cell.length_b   1.000
_cell.length_c   1.000
_cell.angle_alpha   90.00
_cell.angle_beta   90.00
_cell.angle_gamma   90.00
#
_symmetry.space_group_name_H-M   'P 1'
#
loop_
_entity.id
_entity.type
_entity.pdbx_description
1 polymer ?
#
loop_
_entity_poly.entity_id
_entity_poly.type
_entity_poly.pdbx_seq_one_letter_code
_entity_poly.pdbx_strand_id
1 'polypeptide(L)'
;MRLRGRWRAGRARRSWLGRRSVAAVEFALIVPVLLVMFIGTIELITLYRAEGKVNALAFNVAQMVSVEPSPTTLSTAGKTSINDICQGAILGLAPFPPNGVTLQIVSVTLEPSKLSANTAACFLQ
;
A
#
# COMPACT_ATOMS: atom_id res chain seq x y z
N MET A 1 -21.04 -70.26 44.34
CA MET A 1 -22.27 -69.50 44.05
C MET A 1 -21.89 -68.26 43.22
N ARG A 2 -22.34 -68.25 41.95
CA ARG A 2 -22.52 -67.17 40.96
C ARG A 2 -21.53 -65.99 40.88
N LEU A 3 -20.69 -66.07 39.84
CA LEU A 3 -20.16 -64.96 39.05
C LEU A 3 -21.29 -64.08 38.48
N ARG A 4 -21.11 -62.75 38.45
CA ARG A 4 -21.36 -61.90 37.25
C ARG A 4 -21.05 -60.42 37.52
N GLY A 5 -19.87 -59.99 37.10
CA GLY A 5 -19.60 -58.60 36.76
C GLY A 5 -20.34 -58.19 35.48
N ARG A 6 -20.93 -57.00 35.46
CA ARG A 6 -21.45 -56.33 34.26
C ARG A 6 -21.13 -54.84 34.33
N TRP A 7 -19.89 -54.50 34.02
CA TRP A 7 -19.50 -53.12 33.70
C TRP A 7 -19.97 -52.79 32.29
N ARG A 8 -21.09 -52.07 32.17
CA ARG A 8 -21.55 -51.51 30.89
C ARG A 8 -20.84 -50.18 30.61
N ALA A 9 -19.55 -50.23 30.34
CA ALA A 9 -18.81 -49.07 29.81
C ALA A 9 -18.75 -49.17 28.28
N GLY A 10 -19.78 -48.67 27.60
CA GLY A 10 -19.86 -48.82 26.14
C GLY A 10 -20.95 -47.98 25.50
N ARG A 11 -20.89 -46.65 25.66
CA ARG A 11 -21.69 -45.74 24.81
C ARG A 11 -21.21 -44.29 24.72
N ALA A 12 -20.18 -43.87 25.47
CA ALA A 12 -19.70 -42.49 25.44
C ALA A 12 -18.65 -42.19 24.33
N ARG A 13 -18.11 -43.21 23.65
CA ARG A 13 -17.05 -43.02 22.62
C ARG A 13 -17.56 -42.71 21.20
N ARG A 14 -18.85 -42.89 20.90
CA ARG A 14 -19.39 -42.62 19.55
C ARG A 14 -19.74 -41.14 19.30
N SER A 15 -20.15 -40.40 20.32
CA SER A 15 -20.51 -38.97 20.17
C SER A 15 -19.28 -38.05 19.99
N TRP A 16 -18.11 -38.46 20.48
CA TRP A 16 -16.86 -37.71 20.32
C TRP A 16 -16.28 -37.79 18.90
N LEU A 17 -16.53 -38.88 18.15
CA LEU A 17 -16.10 -39.00 16.75
C LEU A 17 -17.02 -38.23 15.78
N GLY A 18 -18.33 -38.17 16.06
CA GLY A 18 -19.30 -37.49 15.19
C GLY A 18 -19.17 -35.96 15.18
N ARG A 19 -18.73 -35.34 16.29
CA ARG A 19 -18.53 -33.88 16.35
C ARG A 19 -17.31 -33.40 15.56
N ARG A 20 -16.27 -34.24 15.47
CA ARG A 20 -15.05 -33.93 14.70
C ARG A 20 -15.29 -33.98 13.19
N SER A 21 -16.24 -34.79 12.73
CA SER A 21 -16.58 -34.91 11.31
C SER A 21 -17.34 -33.68 10.82
N VAL A 22 -18.27 -33.15 11.60
CA VAL A 22 -18.99 -31.91 11.26
C VAL A 22 -18.04 -30.70 11.28
N ALA A 23 -17.20 -30.59 12.30
CA ALA A 23 -16.20 -29.53 12.39
C ALA A 23 -15.18 -29.57 11.22
N ALA A 24 -14.83 -30.75 10.71
CA ALA A 24 -13.95 -30.87 9.55
C ALA A 24 -14.59 -30.33 8.27
N VAL A 25 -15.91 -30.49 8.10
CA VAL A 25 -16.65 -29.97 6.93
C VAL A 25 -16.82 -28.45 7.03
N GLU A 26 -17.10 -27.93 8.21
CA GLU A 26 -17.17 -26.47 8.45
C GLU A 26 -15.84 -25.79 8.12
N PHE A 27 -14.73 -26.38 8.57
CA PHE A 27 -13.39 -25.88 8.27
C PHE A 27 -13.05 -26.01 6.79
N ALA A 28 -13.41 -27.12 6.15
CA ALA A 28 -13.18 -27.34 4.72
C ALA A 28 -13.91 -26.33 3.82
N LEU A 29 -15.02 -25.74 4.27
CA LEU A 29 -15.76 -24.71 3.54
C LEU A 29 -15.29 -23.28 3.85
N ILE A 30 -14.88 -22.99 5.09
CA ILE A 30 -14.46 -21.64 5.50
C ILE A 30 -13.02 -21.34 5.04
N VAL A 31 -12.11 -22.32 5.13
CA VAL A 31 -10.70 -22.17 4.72
C VAL A 31 -10.52 -21.68 3.29
N PRO A 32 -11.19 -22.23 2.25
CA PRO A 32 -11.00 -21.74 0.89
C PRO A 32 -11.45 -20.28 0.73
N VAL A 33 -12.52 -19.87 1.40
CA VAL A 33 -12.99 -18.47 1.39
C VAL A 33 -11.98 -17.55 2.09
N LEU A 34 -11.48 -17.96 3.26
CA LEU A 34 -10.44 -17.22 3.98
C LEU A 34 -9.15 -17.09 3.16
N LEU A 35 -8.77 -18.13 2.41
CA LEU A 35 -7.55 -18.14 1.61
C LEU A 35 -7.66 -17.15 0.45
N VAL A 36 -8.77 -17.13 -0.28
CA VAL A 36 -9.03 -16.15 -1.35
C VAL A 36 -9.04 -14.72 -0.79
N MET A 37 -9.75 -14.51 0.32
CA MET A 37 -9.82 -13.19 0.95
C MET A 37 -8.45 -12.73 1.47
N PHE A 38 -7.65 -13.65 2.01
CA PHE A 38 -6.29 -13.37 2.47
C PHE A 38 -5.36 -12.94 1.33
N ILE A 39 -5.31 -13.70 0.22
CA ILE A 39 -4.51 -13.32 -0.95
C ILE A 39 -4.98 -11.97 -1.50
N GLY A 40 -6.29 -11.76 -1.63
CA GLY A 40 -6.85 -10.49 -2.08
C GLY A 40 -6.46 -9.32 -1.16
N THR A 41 -6.46 -9.50 0.16
CA THR A 41 -6.02 -8.45 1.08
C THR A 41 -4.54 -8.12 0.95
N ILE A 42 -3.68 -9.10 0.66
CA ILE A 42 -2.25 -8.83 0.45
C ILE A 42 -2.05 -7.92 -0.76
N GLU A 43 -2.70 -8.23 -1.87
CA GLU A 43 -2.63 -7.40 -3.09
C GLU A 43 -3.20 -6.00 -2.83
N LEU A 44 -4.36 -5.89 -2.19
CA LEU A 44 -4.98 -4.61 -1.82
C LEU A 44 -4.07 -3.76 -0.92
N ILE A 45 -3.40 -4.38 0.05
CA ILE A 45 -2.44 -3.67 0.93
C ILE A 45 -1.24 -3.17 0.12
N THR A 46 -0.74 -3.93 -0.86
CA THR A 46 0.37 -3.47 -1.70
C THR A 46 -0.01 -2.26 -2.56
N LEU A 47 -1.22 -2.25 -3.13
CA LEU A 47 -1.79 -1.10 -3.85
C LEU A 47 -1.91 0.13 -2.94
N TYR A 48 -2.48 -0.04 -1.75
CA TYR A 48 -2.63 1.05 -0.79
C TYR A 48 -1.27 1.62 -0.34
N ARG A 49 -0.24 0.77 -0.18
CA ARG A 49 1.12 1.20 0.14
C ARG A 49 1.76 2.02 -0.98
N ALA A 50 1.46 1.71 -2.25
CA ALA A 50 1.95 2.48 -3.39
C ALA A 50 1.38 3.91 -3.37
N GLU A 51 0.07 4.05 -3.17
CA GLU A 51 -0.61 5.35 -3.02
C GLU A 51 0.00 6.19 -1.88
N GLY A 52 0.22 5.57 -0.72
CA GLY A 52 0.85 6.25 0.43
C GLY A 52 2.25 6.79 0.11
N LYS A 53 3.03 6.08 -0.72
CA LYS A 53 4.35 6.52 -1.19
C LYS A 53 4.25 7.68 -2.17
N VAL A 54 3.30 7.66 -3.10
CA VAL A 54 3.07 8.76 -4.06
C VAL A 54 2.67 10.04 -3.33
N ASN A 55 1.83 9.95 -2.30
CA ASN A 55 1.46 11.13 -1.52
C ASN A 55 2.64 11.70 -0.71
N ALA A 56 3.43 10.82 -0.08
CA ALA A 56 4.65 11.23 0.62
C ALA A 56 5.68 11.89 -0.32
N LEU A 57 5.80 11.36 -1.53
CA LEU A 57 6.63 11.91 -2.59
C LEU A 57 6.17 13.31 -3.00
N ALA A 58 4.87 13.49 -3.27
CA ALA A 58 4.29 14.78 -3.64
C ALA A 58 4.53 15.84 -2.56
N PHE A 59 4.41 15.46 -1.29
CA PHE A 59 4.70 16.34 -0.15
C PHE A 59 6.19 16.74 -0.10
N ASN A 60 7.10 15.77 -0.25
CA ASN A 60 8.54 16.05 -0.26
C ASN A 60 8.94 16.97 -1.41
N VAL A 61 8.39 16.74 -2.61
CA VAL A 61 8.61 17.62 -3.78
C VAL A 61 8.05 19.01 -3.52
N ALA A 62 6.84 19.13 -2.98
CA ALA A 62 6.24 20.42 -2.63
C ALA A 62 7.10 21.19 -1.62
N GLN A 63 7.69 20.50 -0.65
CA GLN A 63 8.60 21.10 0.32
C GLN A 63 9.94 21.52 -0.30
N MET A 64 10.52 20.72 -1.20
CA MET A 64 11.76 21.10 -1.90
C MET A 64 11.52 22.33 -2.79
N VAL A 65 10.38 22.37 -3.48
CA VAL A 65 9.96 23.51 -4.31
C VAL A 65 9.67 24.75 -3.48
N SER A 66 9.14 24.61 -2.26
CA SER A 66 8.86 25.76 -1.39
C SER A 66 10.11 26.38 -0.74
N VAL A 67 11.19 25.61 -0.59
CA VAL A 67 12.45 26.05 0.03
C VAL A 67 13.39 26.70 -1.00
N GLU A 68 13.12 26.62 -2.30
CA GLU A 68 14.02 27.18 -3.32
C GLU A 68 14.11 28.72 -3.22
N PRO A 69 15.29 29.28 -2.88
CA PRO A 69 15.40 30.66 -2.39
C PRO A 69 15.46 31.73 -3.50
N SER A 70 15.25 31.39 -4.78
CA SER A 70 15.49 32.33 -5.89
C SER A 70 14.28 32.52 -6.82
N PRO A 71 13.60 33.69 -6.78
CA PRO A 71 12.44 33.98 -7.63
C PRO A 71 12.79 34.22 -9.12
N THR A 72 14.07 34.33 -9.48
CA THR A 72 14.54 34.66 -10.83
C THR A 72 14.93 33.45 -11.68
N THR A 73 15.13 32.27 -11.08
CA THR A 73 15.57 31.08 -11.81
C THR A 73 14.40 30.31 -12.43
N LEU A 74 13.18 30.39 -11.90
CA LEU A 74 12.03 29.62 -12.40
C LEU A 74 11.56 29.99 -13.82
N SER A 75 11.94 31.15 -14.37
CA SER A 75 11.39 31.64 -15.65
C SER A 75 12.22 31.26 -16.90
N THR A 76 13.54 31.07 -16.80
CA THR A 76 14.36 30.78 -18.01
C THR A 76 15.63 29.95 -17.76
N ALA A 77 16.18 29.92 -16.53
CA ALA A 77 17.41 29.17 -16.20
C ALA A 77 17.20 27.93 -15.30
N GLY A 78 16.01 27.75 -14.72
CA GLY A 78 15.69 26.77 -13.66
C GLY A 78 15.05 25.46 -14.14
N LYS A 79 15.08 25.17 -15.44
CA LYS A 79 14.66 23.85 -15.95
C LYS A 79 15.53 22.72 -15.43
N THR A 80 16.80 23.00 -15.10
CA THR A 80 17.72 22.02 -14.50
C THR A 80 17.38 21.76 -13.04
N SER A 81 17.21 22.80 -12.21
CA SER A 81 16.88 22.64 -10.79
C SER A 81 15.59 21.85 -10.55
N ILE A 82 14.53 22.15 -11.32
CA ILE A 82 13.25 21.44 -11.20
C ILE A 82 13.39 19.99 -11.69
N ASN A 83 14.17 19.74 -12.74
CA ASN A 83 14.45 18.37 -13.19
C ASN A 83 15.25 17.59 -12.14
N ASP A 84 16.25 18.20 -11.51
CA ASP A 84 17.05 17.58 -10.45
C ASP A 84 16.20 17.22 -9.22
N ILE A 85 15.25 18.10 -8.84
CA ILE A 85 14.27 17.81 -7.77
C ILE A 85 13.40 16.62 -8.16
N CYS A 86 12.91 16.56 -9.39
CA CYS A 86 12.09 15.46 -9.87
C CYS A 86 12.89 14.14 -9.97
N GLN A 87 14.15 14.17 -10.41
CA GLN A 87 15.03 13.00 -10.44
C GLN A 87 15.34 12.47 -9.03
N GLY A 88 15.60 13.37 -8.08
CA GLY A 88 15.78 13.02 -6.67
C GLY A 88 14.52 12.44 -6.03
N ALA A 89 13.34 12.94 -6.43
CA ALA A 89 12.07 12.45 -5.95
C ALA A 89 11.83 10.97 -6.33
N ILE A 90 12.20 10.55 -7.55
CA ILE A 90 12.01 9.16 -8.03
C ILE A 90 12.68 8.14 -7.10
N LEU A 91 13.81 8.48 -6.49
CA LEU A 91 14.48 7.61 -5.51
C LEU A 91 13.62 7.32 -4.28
N GLY A 92 12.67 8.20 -3.95
CA GLY A 92 11.71 8.04 -2.86
C GLY A 92 10.60 7.01 -3.13
N LEU A 93 10.40 6.60 -4.39
CA LEU A 93 9.41 5.58 -4.77
C LEU A 93 9.87 4.15 -4.51
N ALA A 94 11.17 3.91 -4.26
CA ALA A 94 11.67 2.57 -3.94
C ALA A 94 10.89 1.95 -2.75
N PRO A 95 10.44 0.67 -2.85
CA PRO A 95 10.74 -0.35 -3.85
C PRO A 95 9.73 -0.46 -5.03
N PHE A 96 8.84 0.50 -5.22
CA PHE A 96 7.85 0.46 -6.30
C PHE A 96 8.48 0.92 -7.63
N PRO A 97 8.18 0.26 -8.76
CA PRO A 97 8.68 0.69 -10.07
C PRO A 97 8.08 2.05 -10.45
N PRO A 98 8.88 2.99 -10.98
CA PRO A 98 8.39 4.33 -11.35
C PRO A 98 7.62 4.35 -12.69
N ASN A 99 7.50 3.21 -13.37
CA ASN A 99 6.91 3.11 -14.70
C ASN A 99 5.44 3.57 -14.69
N GLY A 100 5.12 4.63 -15.44
CA GLY A 100 3.76 5.14 -15.61
C GLY A 100 3.32 6.23 -14.63
N VAL A 101 4.19 6.71 -13.75
CA VAL A 101 3.90 7.88 -12.90
C VAL A 101 4.34 9.15 -13.64
N THR A 102 3.57 10.23 -13.56
CA THR A 102 3.98 11.54 -14.09
C THR A 102 3.91 12.58 -12.99
N LEU A 103 5.02 13.29 -12.76
CA LEU A 103 5.10 14.35 -11.75
C LEU A 103 5.03 15.70 -12.45
N GLN A 104 4.00 16.49 -12.12
CA GLN A 104 3.82 17.81 -12.68
C GLN A 104 3.62 18.84 -11.59
N ILE A 105 4.43 19.90 -11.65
CA ILE A 105 4.30 21.08 -10.81
C ILE A 105 3.44 22.05 -11.61
N VAL A 106 2.19 22.24 -11.16
CA VAL A 106 1.20 23.04 -11.91
C VAL A 106 1.41 24.53 -11.72
N SER A 107 1.64 24.96 -10.49
CA SER A 107 1.87 26.37 -10.19
C SER A 107 2.58 26.52 -8.87
N VAL A 108 3.53 27.44 -8.83
CA VAL A 108 4.14 27.93 -7.60
C VAL A 108 3.88 29.42 -7.53
N THR A 109 3.18 29.85 -6.48
CA THR A 109 2.90 31.26 -6.23
C THR A 109 3.75 31.73 -5.06
N LEU A 110 4.67 32.66 -5.33
CA LEU A 110 5.49 33.32 -4.32
C LEU A 110 4.94 34.73 -4.14
N GLU A 111 4.61 35.12 -2.91
CA GLU A 111 4.13 36.46 -2.57
C GLU A 111 5.17 37.13 -1.64
N PRO A 112 5.44 38.44 -1.83
CA PRO A 112 4.63 39.42 -1.10
C PRO A 112 3.76 40.30 -2.02
N SER A 113 3.99 40.26 -3.33
CA SER A 113 3.09 40.76 -4.38
C SER A 113 3.42 40.09 -5.72
N LYS A 114 2.76 38.95 -5.95
CA LYS A 114 2.55 38.24 -7.22
C LYS A 114 3.75 38.01 -8.14
N LEU A 115 4.43 36.88 -7.93
CA LEU A 115 5.13 36.15 -8.99
C LEU A 115 4.45 34.77 -9.17
N SER A 116 3.92 34.52 -10.37
CA SER A 116 3.36 33.22 -10.78
C SER A 116 4.40 32.53 -11.66
N ALA A 117 4.96 31.43 -11.14
CA ALA A 117 5.87 30.59 -11.91
C ALA A 117 5.15 29.39 -12.51
N ASN A 118 5.61 29.05 -13.73
CA ASN A 118 4.94 28.31 -14.79
C ASN A 118 4.82 26.80 -14.53
N THR A 119 4.03 26.12 -15.37
CA THR A 119 3.83 24.66 -15.39
C THR A 119 5.11 23.94 -15.81
N ALA A 120 5.70 23.14 -14.92
CA ALA A 120 6.80 22.25 -15.25
C ALA A 120 6.32 20.80 -15.12
N ALA A 121 6.22 20.10 -16.26
CA ALA A 121 5.95 18.67 -16.31
C ALA A 121 7.29 17.92 -16.41
N CYS A 122 7.57 17.05 -15.44
CA CYS A 122 8.67 16.11 -15.54
C CYS A 122 8.10 14.76 -16.00
N PHE A 123 8.44 14.39 -17.23
CA PHE A 123 8.09 13.09 -17.78
C PHE A 123 9.08 12.05 -17.23
N LEU A 124 8.56 11.01 -16.57
CA LEU A 124 9.36 9.84 -16.21
C LEU A 124 9.61 9.04 -17.49
N GLN A 125 10.89 8.88 -17.85
CA GLN A 125 11.34 8.04 -18.95
C GLN A 125 12.30 6.98 -18.46
#